data_AF-A0A662GLI4-F1
#
_entry.id   AF-A0A662GLI4-F1
#
_cell.length_a   1.000
_cell.length_b   1.000
_cell.length_c   1.000
_cell.angle_alpha   90.00
_cell.angle_beta   90.00
_cell.angle_gamma   90.00
#
_symmetry.space_group_name_H-M   'P 1'
#
loop_
_entity.id
_entity.type
_entity.pdbx_description
1 polymer ?
#
loop_
_entity_poly.entity_id
_entity_poly.type
_entity_poly.pdbx_seq_one_letter_code
_entity_poly.pdbx_strand_id
1 'polypeptide(L)'
;MIDLFEIRGVEKTALTIEEVRKAIIIVKSLAENAGYQVPEYMLILFVNEKEYEKTVKREDYVEIEDGVLVADGDRVVIKSTYIPLKLLEKIFIGVLTALCYNTFLVYNVEIAKELLREKYLYFLSLVYKGK
;
A
#
# COMPACT_ATOMS: atom_id res chain seq x y z
N MET A 1 -18.75 -7.56 -8.12
CA MET A 1 -17.33 -7.63 -7.74
C MET A 1 -17.28 -7.48 -6.24
N ILE A 2 -16.87 -8.52 -5.52
CA ILE A 2 -16.50 -8.37 -4.11
C ILE A 2 -15.15 -7.63 -4.18
N ASP A 3 -15.09 -6.41 -3.63
CA ASP A 3 -13.84 -5.65 -3.61
C ASP A 3 -12.84 -6.41 -2.73
N LEU A 4 -11.82 -6.98 -3.38
CA LEU A 4 -10.71 -7.73 -2.77
C LEU A 4 -9.92 -6.88 -1.76
N PHE A 5 -10.02 -5.56 -1.86
CA PHE A 5 -9.34 -4.60 -1.03
C PHE A 5 -10.35 -3.76 -0.26
N GLU A 6 -10.31 -3.85 1.06
CA GLU A 6 -11.03 -2.95 1.93
C GLU A 6 -10.14 -1.74 2.23
N ILE A 7 -10.68 -0.53 2.03
CA ILE A 7 -9.94 0.71 2.25
C ILE A 7 -10.65 1.50 3.34
N ARG A 8 -9.94 1.84 4.42
CA ARG A 8 -10.47 2.61 5.56
C ARG A 8 -9.58 3.79 5.90
N GLY A 9 -10.17 4.87 6.42
CA GLY A 9 -9.43 6.03 6.90
C GLY A 9 -8.99 7.02 5.83
N VAL A 10 -9.43 6.87 4.57
CA VAL A 10 -9.05 7.76 3.46
C VAL A 10 -9.45 9.20 3.75
N GLU A 11 -10.55 9.41 4.47
CA GLU A 11 -11.02 10.73 4.93
C GLU A 11 -10.01 11.47 5.83
N LYS A 12 -9.01 10.76 6.37
CA LYS A 12 -7.90 11.32 7.16
C LYS A 12 -6.73 11.78 6.29
N THR A 13 -6.82 11.61 4.97
CA THR A 13 -5.77 11.91 4.00
C THR A 13 -6.21 13.02 3.04
N ALA A 14 -5.27 13.53 2.25
CA ALA A 14 -5.58 14.46 1.16
C ALA A 14 -5.89 13.76 -0.19
N LEU A 15 -5.89 12.42 -0.23
CA LEU A 15 -6.23 11.65 -1.42
C LEU A 15 -7.74 11.39 -1.48
N THR A 16 -8.26 11.30 -2.69
CA THR A 16 -9.62 10.79 -2.92
C THR A 16 -9.63 9.26 -2.88
N ILE A 17 -10.79 8.68 -2.54
CA ILE A 17 -10.97 7.22 -2.59
C ILE A 17 -10.69 6.63 -3.98
N GLU A 18 -10.95 7.40 -5.04
CA GLU A 18 -10.68 6.99 -6.41
C GLU A 18 -9.18 6.91 -6.70
N GLU A 19 -8.39 7.91 -6.26
CA GLU A 19 -6.93 7.89 -6.41
C GLU A 19 -6.32 6.71 -5.66
N VAL A 20 -6.79 6.43 -4.44
CA VAL A 20 -6.33 5.26 -3.67
C VAL A 20 -6.69 3.94 -4.36
N ARG A 21 -7.94 3.80 -4.82
CA ARG A 21 -8.38 2.60 -5.57
C ARG A 21 -7.56 2.37 -6.83
N LYS A 22 -7.35 3.42 -7.64
CA LYS A 22 -6.51 3.34 -8.84
C LYS A 22 -5.09 2.91 -8.49
N ALA A 23 -4.48 3.52 -7.47
CA ALA A 23 -3.15 3.15 -7.02
C ALA A 23 -3.05 1.67 -6.65
N ILE A 24 -3.98 1.16 -5.84
CA ILE A 24 -4.01 -0.26 -5.43
C ILE A 24 -4.19 -1.17 -6.64
N ILE A 25 -5.10 -0.86 -7.56
CA ILE A 25 -5.34 -1.66 -8.77
C ILE A 25 -4.09 -1.74 -9.65
N ILE A 26 -3.37 -0.62 -9.81
CA ILE A 26 -2.13 -0.60 -10.58
C ILE A 26 -1.06 -1.49 -9.93
N VAL A 27 -0.87 -1.36 -8.61
CA VAL A 27 0.11 -2.16 -7.86
C VAL A 27 -0.24 -3.64 -7.93
N LYS A 28 -1.50 -3.98 -7.73
CA LYS A 28 -2.00 -5.35 -7.87
C LYS A 28 -1.69 -5.91 -9.27
N SER A 29 -2.03 -5.16 -10.33
CA SER A 29 -1.83 -5.64 -11.70
C SER A 29 -0.33 -5.83 -11.99
N LEU A 30 0.55 -4.97 -11.47
CA LEU A 30 2.00 -5.17 -11.55
C LEU A 30 2.44 -6.46 -10.86
N ALA A 31 1.93 -6.72 -9.65
CA ALA A 31 2.25 -7.93 -8.88
C ALA A 31 1.74 -9.20 -9.57
N GLU A 32 0.49 -9.21 -10.06
CA GLU A 32 -0.09 -10.33 -10.80
C GLU A 32 0.72 -10.65 -12.07
N ASN A 33 1.09 -9.62 -12.83
CA ASN A 33 1.94 -9.77 -14.02
C ASN A 33 3.34 -10.29 -13.69
N ALA A 34 3.83 -10.05 -12.48
CA ALA A 34 5.09 -10.59 -11.96
C ALA A 34 4.94 -12.00 -11.33
N GLY A 35 3.72 -12.58 -11.34
CA GLY A 35 3.44 -13.91 -10.80
C GLY A 35 3.23 -13.95 -9.29
N TYR A 36 2.96 -12.82 -8.64
CA TYR A 36 2.77 -12.77 -7.19
C TYR A 36 1.38 -13.29 -6.82
N GLN A 37 1.29 -13.96 -5.67
CA GLN A 37 0.02 -14.37 -5.08
C GLN A 37 -0.71 -13.15 -4.51
N VAL A 38 -1.98 -13.01 -4.90
CA VAL A 38 -2.88 -11.98 -4.37
C VAL A 38 -3.82 -12.63 -3.36
N PRO A 39 -3.88 -12.13 -2.11
CA PRO A 39 -4.75 -12.70 -1.09
C PRO A 39 -6.23 -12.48 -1.44
N GLU A 40 -7.11 -13.31 -0.87
CA GLU A 40 -8.58 -13.19 -1.02
C GLU A 40 -9.14 -11.90 -0.40
N TYR A 41 -8.40 -11.32 0.54
CA TYR A 41 -8.77 -10.08 1.21
C TYR A 41 -7.50 -9.33 1.60
N MET A 42 -7.52 -8.00 1.44
CA MET A 42 -6.50 -7.12 1.99
C MET A 42 -7.12 -5.85 2.55
N LEU A 43 -6.74 -5.46 3.76
CA LEU A 43 -7.14 -4.21 4.41
C LEU A 43 -6.05 -3.16 4.27
N ILE A 44 -6.36 -2.04 3.62
CA ILE A 44 -5.54 -0.82 3.62
C ILE A 44 -6.15 0.18 4.60
N LEU A 45 -5.42 0.52 5.66
CA LEU A 45 -5.86 1.43 6.71
C LEU A 45 -4.99 2.68 6.76
N PHE A 46 -5.62 3.84 6.61
CA PHE A 46 -4.97 5.13 6.87
C PHE A 46 -5.24 5.57 8.32
N VAL A 47 -4.18 5.94 9.02
CA VAL A 47 -4.22 6.25 10.46
C VAL A 47 -3.56 7.58 10.78
N ASN A 48 -4.07 8.28 11.78
CA ASN A 48 -3.38 9.47 12.31
C ASN A 48 -2.15 9.05 13.15
N GLU A 49 -1.33 10.03 13.56
CA GLU A 49 -0.12 9.80 14.36
C GLU A 49 -0.38 8.93 15.61
N LYS A 50 -1.39 9.29 16.40
CA LYS A 50 -1.69 8.60 17.67
C LYS A 50 -2.14 7.16 17.46
N GLU A 51 -2.86 6.90 16.37
CA GLU A 51 -3.27 5.56 15.96
C GLU A 51 -2.06 4.76 15.45
N TYR A 52 -1.19 5.38 14.65
CA TYR A 52 0.04 4.77 14.14
C TYR A 52 0.96 4.31 15.28
N GLU A 53 1.26 5.18 16.24
CA GLU A 53 2.09 4.88 17.41
C GLU A 53 1.55 3.73 18.26
N LYS A 54 0.23 3.51 18.27
CA LYS A 54 -0.38 2.36 18.95
C LYS A 54 -0.19 1.08 18.15
N THR A 55 -0.32 1.14 16.82
CA THR A 55 -0.18 -0.02 15.94
C THR A 55 1.26 -0.52 15.88
N VAL A 56 2.25 0.38 15.81
CA VAL A 56 3.69 0.03 15.83
C VAL A 56 4.08 -0.82 17.05
N LYS A 57 3.41 -0.63 18.19
CA LYS A 57 3.69 -1.37 19.43
C LYS A 57 3.15 -2.80 19.43
N ARG A 58 2.41 -3.20 18.38
CA ARG A 58 1.84 -4.54 18.29
C ARG A 58 2.81 -5.49 17.57
N GLU A 59 2.99 -6.68 18.11
CA GLU A 59 3.93 -7.68 17.58
C GLU A 59 3.53 -8.25 16.21
N ASP A 60 2.25 -8.16 15.84
CA ASP A 60 1.74 -8.65 14.55
C ASP A 60 2.10 -7.74 13.36
N TYR A 61 2.60 -6.53 13.61
CA TYR A 61 2.93 -5.55 12.57
C TYR A 61 4.44 -5.39 12.41
N VAL A 62 4.89 -5.42 11.16
CA VAL A 62 6.27 -5.14 10.78
C VAL A 62 6.32 -3.78 10.09
N GLU A 63 7.16 -2.87 10.61
CA GLU A 63 7.47 -1.61 9.94
C GLU A 63 8.43 -1.86 8.79
N ILE A 64 7.95 -1.72 7.56
CA ILE A 64 8.74 -1.96 6.35
C ILE A 64 9.40 -0.68 5.84
N GLU A 65 8.82 0.47 6.17
CA GLU A 65 9.30 1.81 5.85
C GLU A 65 8.66 2.78 6.85
N ASP A 66 9.32 3.91 7.15
CA ASP A 66 8.75 4.98 7.98
C ASP A 66 7.29 5.27 7.59
N GLY A 67 6.38 5.10 8.55
CA GLY A 67 4.96 5.35 8.35
C GLY A 67 4.18 4.26 7.62
N VAL A 68 4.78 3.09 7.34
CA VAL A 68 4.13 1.95 6.67
C VAL A 68 4.38 0.65 7.43
N LEU A 69 3.28 0.03 7.86
CA LEU A 69 3.29 -1.26 8.55
C LEU A 69 2.58 -2.31 7.71
N VAL A 70 3.05 -3.55 7.76
CA VAL A 70 2.38 -4.71 7.17
C VAL A 70 2.20 -5.80 8.22
N ALA A 71 1.07 -6.48 8.21
CA ALA A 71 0.82 -7.68 9.02
C ALA A 71 0.32 -8.80 8.11
N ASP A 72 0.92 -9.99 8.24
CA ASP A 72 0.58 -11.26 7.58
C ASP A 72 0.33 -11.20 6.06
N GLY A 73 0.77 -10.14 5.39
CA GLY A 73 0.51 -9.91 3.97
C GLY A 73 -0.93 -9.53 3.62
N ASP A 74 -1.85 -9.43 4.58
CA ASP A 74 -3.26 -9.08 4.35
C ASP A 74 -3.63 -7.69 4.89
N ARG A 75 -2.74 -7.02 5.64
CA ARG A 75 -2.99 -5.70 6.21
C ARG A 75 -1.85 -4.75 5.91
N VAL A 76 -2.20 -3.56 5.45
CA VAL A 76 -1.27 -2.45 5.23
C VAL A 76 -1.78 -1.23 5.99
N VAL A 77 -0.97 -0.70 6.90
CA VAL A 77 -1.29 0.51 7.68
C VAL A 77 -0.38 1.64 7.26
N ILE A 78 -0.96 2.77 6.88
CA ILE A 78 -0.25 3.94 6.35
C ILE A 78 -0.59 5.16 7.20
N LYS A 79 0.44 5.84 7.67
CA LYS A 79 0.30 7.11 8.38
C LYS A 79 -0.25 8.19 7.44
N SER A 80 -1.30 8.90 7.86
CA SER A 80 -2.12 9.74 6.96
C SER A 80 -1.58 11.16 6.76
N THR A 81 -0.56 11.57 7.52
CA THR A 81 -0.07 12.96 7.56
C THR A 81 0.82 13.36 6.39
N TYR A 82 1.15 12.43 5.49
CA TYR A 82 1.97 12.69 4.32
C TYR A 82 1.21 13.49 3.24
N ILE A 83 1.97 14.23 2.43
CA ILE A 83 1.43 14.89 1.23
C ILE A 83 0.93 13.84 0.20
N PRO A 84 -0.01 14.18 -0.71
CA PRO A 84 -0.63 13.23 -1.63
C PRO A 84 0.34 12.34 -2.42
N LEU A 85 1.39 12.91 -3.01
CA LEU A 85 2.39 12.16 -3.77
C LEU A 85 3.11 11.13 -2.92
N LYS A 86 3.44 11.50 -1.67
CA LYS A 86 4.11 10.61 -0.72
C LYS A 86 3.17 9.52 -0.23
N LEU A 87 1.88 9.81 -0.03
CA LEU A 87 0.88 8.79 0.26
C LEU A 87 0.77 7.75 -0.86
N LEU A 88 0.79 8.16 -2.12
CA LEU A 88 0.80 7.23 -3.25
C LEU A 88 2.05 6.33 -3.26
N GLU A 89 3.22 6.87 -2.93
CA GLU A 89 4.44 6.06 -2.72
C GLU A 89 4.26 5.05 -1.58
N LYS A 90 3.72 5.47 -0.44
CA LYS A 90 3.48 4.59 0.72
C LYS A 90 2.47 3.47 0.38
N ILE A 91 1.42 3.78 -0.39
CA ILE A 91 0.46 2.78 -0.88
C ILE A 91 1.19 1.76 -1.77
N PHE A 92 2.00 2.23 -2.71
CA PHE A 92 2.76 1.35 -3.60
C PHE A 92 3.65 0.40 -2.82
N ILE A 93 4.46 0.95 -1.90
CA ILE A 93 5.43 0.17 -1.12
C ILE A 93 4.71 -0.80 -0.19
N GLY A 94 3.69 -0.34 0.55
CA GLY A 94 2.92 -1.17 1.47
C GLY A 94 2.22 -2.34 0.78
N VAL A 95 1.45 -2.06 -0.27
CA VAL A 95 0.68 -3.08 -0.99
C VAL A 95 1.61 -4.07 -1.69
N LEU A 96 2.64 -3.59 -2.40
CA LEU A 96 3.52 -4.49 -3.12
C LEU A 96 4.35 -5.38 -2.18
N THR A 97 4.78 -4.84 -1.04
CA THR A 97 5.50 -5.64 -0.01
C THR A 97 4.58 -6.68 0.61
N ALA A 98 3.30 -6.35 0.85
CA ALA A 98 2.32 -7.31 1.34
C ALA A 98 2.08 -8.46 0.32
N LEU A 99 1.98 -8.15 -0.97
CA LEU A 99 1.85 -9.16 -2.03
C LEU A 99 3.12 -10.00 -2.19
N CYS A 100 4.30 -9.39 -2.03
CA CYS A 100 5.58 -10.09 -2.00
C CYS A 100 5.61 -11.10 -0.85
N TYR A 101 5.16 -10.70 0.34
CA TYR A 101 5.05 -11.59 1.50
C TYR A 101 4.12 -12.78 1.24
N ASN A 102 2.95 -12.57 0.63
CA ASN A 102 2.06 -13.69 0.28
C ASN A 102 2.71 -14.71 -0.67
N THR A 103 3.65 -14.27 -1.51
CA THR A 103 4.30 -15.13 -2.49
C THR A 103 5.53 -15.84 -1.93
N PHE A 104 6.34 -15.13 -1.15
CA PHE A 104 7.68 -15.56 -0.75
C PHE A 104 7.88 -15.68 0.75
N LEU A 105 6.88 -15.30 1.56
CA LEU A 105 6.94 -15.24 3.03
C LEU A 105 8.06 -14.33 3.57
N VAL A 106 8.41 -13.29 2.80
CA VAL A 106 9.45 -12.31 3.17
C VAL A 106 8.94 -10.89 2.89
N TYR A 107 9.12 -9.99 3.86
CA TYR A 107 8.84 -8.55 3.72
C TYR A 107 9.96 -7.84 2.93
N ASN A 108 10.13 -8.17 1.65
CA ASN A 108 11.18 -7.57 0.82
C ASN A 108 10.78 -6.19 0.29
N VAL A 109 10.97 -5.17 1.13
CA VAL A 109 10.65 -3.77 0.78
C VAL A 109 11.55 -3.20 -0.32
N GLU A 110 12.78 -3.71 -0.49
CA GLU A 110 13.73 -3.17 -1.45
C GLU A 110 13.26 -3.41 -2.89
N ILE A 111 12.66 -4.57 -3.18
CA ILE A 111 12.02 -4.82 -4.48
C ILE A 111 10.93 -3.78 -4.77
N ALA A 112 10.12 -3.45 -3.76
CA ALA A 112 9.05 -2.46 -3.94
C ALA A 112 9.61 -1.05 -4.19
N LYS A 113 10.68 -0.66 -3.48
CA LYS A 113 11.36 0.63 -3.69
C LYS A 113 12.02 0.72 -5.05
N GLU A 114 12.68 -0.34 -5.51
CA GLU A 114 13.32 -0.40 -6.83
C GLU A 114 12.29 -0.24 -7.95
N LEU A 115 11.20 -1.04 -7.89
CA LEU A 115 10.10 -0.94 -8.86
C LEU A 115 9.43 0.42 -8.85
N LEU A 116 9.20 0.98 -7.66
CA LEU A 116 8.66 2.33 -7.54
C LEU A 116 9.59 3.33 -8.22
N ARG A 117 10.90 3.30 -7.93
CA ARG A 117 11.89 4.22 -8.52
C ARG A 117 11.88 4.15 -10.05
N GLU A 118 11.81 2.95 -10.61
CA GLU A 118 11.81 2.76 -12.07
C GLU A 118 10.51 3.18 -12.74
N LYS A 119 9.37 2.99 -12.06
CA LYS A 119 8.04 3.16 -12.64
C LYS A 119 7.27 4.35 -12.09
N TYR A 120 7.88 5.20 -11.26
CA TYR A 120 7.15 6.21 -10.48
C TYR A 120 6.33 7.17 -11.34
N LEU A 121 6.95 7.75 -12.38
CA LEU A 121 6.26 8.69 -13.26
C LEU A 121 5.12 8.02 -14.04
N TYR A 122 5.33 6.77 -14.47
CA TYR A 122 4.30 5.97 -15.12
C TYR A 122 3.14 5.69 -14.15
N PHE A 123 3.44 5.26 -12.93
CA PHE A 123 2.46 5.05 -11.86
C PHE A 123 1.64 6.32 -11.58
N LEU A 124 2.28 7.47 -11.36
CA LEU A 124 1.59 8.74 -11.16
C LEU A 124 0.71 9.09 -12.37
N SER A 125 1.24 8.93 -13.58
CA SER A 125 0.49 9.22 -14.81
C SER A 125 -0.79 8.39 -14.89
N LEU A 126 -0.76 7.12 -14.46
CA LEU A 126 -1.92 6.24 -14.48
C LEU A 126 -2.95 6.61 -13.40
N VAL A 127 -2.50 6.96 -12.20
CA VAL A 127 -3.39 7.41 -11.12
C VAL A 127 -4.15 8.66 -11.52
N TYR A 128 -3.46 9.62 -12.16
CA TYR A 128 -4.03 10.90 -12.58
C TYR A 128 -4.55 10.93 -14.02
N LYS A 129 -4.46 9.82 -14.77
CA LYS A 129 -5.00 9.75 -16.14
C LYS A 129 -6.52 9.89 -16.10
N GLY A 130 -7.04 10.90 -16.81
CA GLY A 130 -8.47 11.12 -16.94
C GLY A 130 -9.11 12.05 -15.92
N LYS A 131 -8.36 13.00 -15.35
CA LYS A 131 -8.94 14.30 -14.98
C LYS A 131 -9.04 15.20 -16.22
#